data_AF-A0A818EK05-F1
#
_entry.id   AF-A0A818EK05-F1
#
_cell.length_a   1.000
_cell.length_b   1.000
_cell.length_c   1.000
_cell.angle_alpha   90.00
_cell.angle_beta   90.00
_cell.angle_gamma   90.00
#
_symmetry.space_group_name_H-M   'P 1'
#
loop_
_entity.id
_entity.type
_entity.pdbx_description
1 polymer ?
#
loop_
_entity_poly.entity_id
_entity_poly.type
_entity_poly.pdbx_seq_one_letter_code
_entity_poly.pdbx_strand_id
1 'polypeptide(L)'
;MYPHLQATSGYKSLNQDMTGFEDFVRRYNINETFASKLRGLRGYEIVFICDDSGSMQASIGRPSGPGQQRSTRWEELKKTVSIVVDLASTIDPDGVDIYFLNRKPLLNVHSSKELNSSFTVPPNGATPIVRILRQVLHDKKQEIQKRKLLIVIATDGIPTDNNGQPNVQEFYQVLARERIPIDRVPVTIMACTDDNNCMSYLNDWDRAIPNLDVVDNYENEKQEIIAIQGRSFPFSFGDYVVKVLMGGVDSWFDMLDEQKVSLKS
;
A
#
# COMPACT_ATOMS: atom_id res chain seq x y z
N MET A 1 31.35 45.80 -5.03
CA MET A 1 30.33 45.13 -5.84
C MET A 1 30.23 43.70 -5.31
N TYR A 2 29.30 43.45 -4.39
CA TYR A 2 29.14 42.14 -3.74
C TYR A 2 28.21 41.26 -4.61
N PRO A 3 28.52 39.97 -4.84
CA PRO A 3 27.61 39.08 -5.55
C PRO A 3 26.46 38.68 -4.64
N HIS A 4 25.24 38.93 -5.09
CA HIS A 4 24.01 38.40 -4.48
C HIS A 4 24.00 36.87 -4.56
N LEU A 5 24.03 36.21 -3.41
CA LEU A 5 23.66 34.81 -3.25
C LEU A 5 22.15 34.66 -3.51
N GLN A 6 21.77 33.96 -4.58
CA GLN A 6 20.40 33.50 -4.79
C GLN A 6 20.14 32.27 -3.92
N ALA A 7 19.43 32.49 -2.81
CA ALA A 7 18.81 31.43 -2.01
C ALA A 7 17.28 31.54 -2.17
N THR A 8 16.69 31.07 -3.27
CA THR A 8 15.23 31.22 -3.49
C THR A 8 14.52 30.05 -4.19
N SER A 9 15.22 28.99 -4.61
CA SER A 9 14.57 27.84 -5.28
C SER A 9 14.13 26.74 -4.30
N GLY A 10 15.00 26.29 -3.39
CA GLY A 10 14.69 25.19 -2.46
C GLY A 10 13.64 25.54 -1.39
N TYR A 11 13.55 26.80 -0.97
CA TYR A 11 12.60 27.23 0.07
C TYR A 11 11.14 27.31 -0.42
N LYS A 12 10.92 27.49 -1.74
CA LYS A 12 9.57 27.57 -2.32
C LYS A 12 8.94 26.20 -2.56
N SER A 13 9.71 25.20 -3.01
CA SER A 13 9.16 23.84 -3.22
C SER A 13 8.80 23.21 -1.87
N LEU A 14 9.69 23.29 -0.87
CA LEU A 14 9.44 22.76 0.48
C LEU A 14 8.15 23.31 1.12
N ASN A 15 7.85 24.60 0.93
CA ASN A 15 6.62 25.21 1.46
C ASN A 15 5.37 24.77 0.68
N GLN A 16 5.46 24.58 -0.64
CA GLN A 16 4.33 24.03 -1.42
C GLN A 16 4.06 22.57 -1.09
N ASP A 17 5.10 21.75 -0.93
CA ASP A 17 5.01 20.33 -0.58
C ASP A 17 4.36 20.16 0.81
N MET A 18 4.71 21.03 1.77
CA MET A 18 4.10 21.05 3.10
C MET A 18 2.62 21.42 3.06
N THR A 19 2.22 22.40 2.23
CA THR A 19 0.80 22.75 2.08
C THR A 19 -0.03 21.64 1.44
N GLY A 20 0.53 20.95 0.44
CA GLY A 20 -0.16 19.84 -0.23
C GLY A 20 -0.41 18.65 0.70
N PHE A 21 0.59 18.29 1.51
CA PHE A 21 0.46 17.23 2.52
C PHE A 21 -0.58 17.56 3.59
N GLU A 22 -0.57 18.78 4.13
CA GLU A 22 -1.54 19.21 5.15
C GLU A 22 -2.97 19.25 4.62
N ASP A 23 -3.16 19.74 3.39
CA ASP A 23 -4.45 19.72 2.71
C ASP A 23 -4.95 18.29 2.48
N PHE A 24 -4.05 17.37 2.14
CA PHE A 24 -4.38 15.96 1.97
C PHE A 24 -4.82 15.33 3.31
N VAL A 25 -4.03 15.51 4.37
CA VAL A 25 -4.34 15.04 5.73
C VAL A 25 -5.72 15.50 6.17
N ARG A 26 -6.04 16.79 5.97
CA ARG A 26 -7.37 17.34 6.28
C ARG A 26 -8.46 16.75 5.41
N ARG A 27 -8.24 16.61 4.09
CA ARG A 27 -9.23 16.07 3.15
C ARG A 27 -9.64 14.64 3.47
N TYR A 28 -8.69 13.81 3.88
CA TYR A 28 -8.91 12.39 4.17
C TYR A 28 -9.11 12.09 5.66
N ASN A 29 -9.20 13.12 6.51
CA ASN A 29 -9.36 13.00 7.96
C ASN A 29 -8.31 12.09 8.61
N ILE A 30 -7.06 12.20 8.16
CA ILE A 30 -5.94 11.44 8.73
C ILE A 30 -5.64 12.00 10.12
N ASN A 31 -5.58 11.13 11.12
CA ASN A 31 -5.22 11.46 12.49
C ASN A 31 -3.82 12.08 12.56
N GLU A 32 -3.61 13.07 13.43
CA GLU A 32 -2.33 13.79 13.52
C GLU A 32 -1.15 12.87 13.87
N THR A 33 -1.36 11.85 14.71
CA THR A 33 -0.32 10.86 15.03
C THR A 33 0.06 10.05 13.79
N PHE A 34 -0.93 9.64 13.00
CA PHE A 34 -0.75 8.89 11.75
C PHE A 34 -0.01 9.74 10.72
N ALA A 35 -0.46 10.98 10.49
CA ALA A 35 0.16 11.94 9.59
C ALA A 35 1.61 12.27 10.00
N SER A 36 1.88 12.38 11.30
CA SER A 36 3.22 12.64 11.82
C SER A 36 4.18 11.49 11.52
N LYS A 37 3.75 10.25 11.74
CA LYS A 37 4.54 9.05 11.44
C LYS A 37 4.71 8.81 9.95
N LEU A 38 3.68 9.10 9.14
CA LEU A 38 3.72 8.96 7.68
C LEU A 38 4.87 9.76 7.03
N ARG A 39 5.27 10.89 7.63
CA ARG A 39 6.45 11.66 7.16
C ARG A 39 7.74 10.84 7.19
N GLY A 40 7.79 9.73 7.94
CA GLY A 40 8.89 8.78 7.94
C GLY A 40 9.10 8.03 6.62
N LEU A 41 8.11 8.05 5.70
CA LEU A 41 8.26 7.52 4.34
C LEU A 41 9.04 8.44 3.40
N ARG A 42 9.37 9.67 3.82
CA ARG A 42 10.18 10.57 2.99
C ARG A 42 11.48 9.89 2.59
N GLY A 43 11.74 9.86 1.28
CA GLY A 43 12.93 9.25 0.71
C GLY A 43 12.86 7.73 0.57
N TYR A 44 11.70 7.10 0.77
CA TYR A 44 11.47 5.74 0.28
C TYR A 44 11.26 5.76 -1.24
N GLU A 45 11.47 4.62 -1.87
CA GLU A 45 10.87 4.26 -3.15
C GLU A 45 9.57 3.50 -2.84
N ILE A 46 8.45 3.84 -3.49
CA ILE A 46 7.17 3.17 -3.26
C ILE A 46 6.73 2.41 -4.52
N VAL A 47 6.52 1.11 -4.37
CA VAL A 47 5.98 0.24 -5.42
C VAL A 47 4.67 -0.39 -4.95
N PHE A 48 3.65 -0.37 -5.80
CA PHE A 48 2.45 -1.19 -5.67
C PHE A 48 2.48 -2.33 -6.68
N ILE A 49 2.24 -3.55 -6.20
CA ILE A 49 1.92 -4.72 -7.02
C ILE A 49 0.41 -4.92 -6.93
N CYS A 50 -0.30 -4.55 -7.99
CA CYS A 50 -1.75 -4.61 -8.11
C CYS A 50 -2.19 -5.91 -8.78
N ASP A 51 -2.97 -6.70 -8.05
CA ASP A 51 -3.65 -7.87 -8.59
C ASP A 51 -4.72 -7.44 -9.61
N ASP A 52 -4.51 -7.86 -10.85
CA ASP A 52 -5.44 -7.68 -11.95
C ASP A 52 -5.86 -9.03 -12.55
N SER A 53 -5.88 -10.09 -11.74
CA SER A 53 -6.35 -11.44 -12.09
C SER A 53 -7.88 -11.52 -12.15
N GLY A 54 -8.41 -12.60 -12.73
CA GLY A 54 -9.86 -12.74 -12.93
C GLY A 54 -10.69 -12.71 -11.63
N SER A 55 -10.13 -13.13 -10.49
CA SER A 55 -10.82 -13.14 -9.19
C SER A 55 -11.18 -11.73 -8.70
N MET A 56 -10.42 -10.71 -9.13
CA MET A 56 -10.64 -9.31 -8.75
C MET A 56 -11.94 -8.72 -9.33
N GLN A 57 -12.64 -9.43 -10.23
CA GLN A 57 -13.99 -9.05 -10.68
C GLN A 57 -15.08 -9.40 -9.66
N ALA A 58 -14.77 -10.20 -8.63
CA ALA A 58 -15.74 -10.54 -7.60
C ALA A 58 -16.21 -9.30 -6.85
N SER A 59 -17.47 -9.34 -6.41
CA SER A 59 -18.04 -8.29 -5.56
C SER A 59 -17.47 -8.34 -4.14
N ILE A 60 -17.30 -7.16 -3.54
CA ILE A 60 -16.80 -6.97 -2.18
C ILE A 60 -17.70 -5.97 -1.43
N GLY A 61 -17.68 -6.07 -0.09
CA GLY A 61 -18.38 -5.17 0.79
C GLY A 61 -19.89 -5.35 0.79
N ARG A 62 -20.55 -4.44 1.52
CA ARG A 62 -22.01 -4.36 1.56
C ARG A 62 -22.52 -3.38 0.50
N PRO A 63 -23.71 -3.62 -0.09
CA PRO A 63 -24.35 -2.62 -0.93
C PRO A 63 -24.51 -1.29 -0.18
N SER A 64 -24.17 -0.18 -0.82
CA SER A 64 -24.28 1.17 -0.22
C SER A 64 -25.74 1.64 -0.08
N GLY A 65 -26.72 0.84 -0.53
CA GLY A 65 -28.14 1.08 -0.36
C GLY A 65 -29.02 0.06 -1.09
N PRO A 66 -30.35 0.09 -0.90
CA PRO A 66 -31.28 -0.78 -1.61
C PRO A 66 -31.15 -0.60 -3.12
N GLY A 67 -30.93 -1.69 -3.85
CA GLY A 67 -30.81 -1.69 -5.32
C GLY A 67 -29.47 -1.21 -5.87
N GLN A 68 -28.49 -0.87 -5.03
CA GLN A 68 -27.13 -0.56 -5.50
C GLN A 68 -26.30 -1.83 -5.66
N GLN A 69 -25.54 -1.90 -6.74
CA GLN A 69 -24.60 -2.98 -6.99
C GLN A 69 -23.41 -2.86 -6.02
N ARG A 70 -22.91 -4.00 -5.54
CA ARG A 70 -21.68 -4.05 -4.75
C ARG A 70 -20.51 -3.63 -5.64
N SER A 71 -19.53 -2.94 -5.05
CA SER A 71 -18.28 -2.68 -5.76
C SER A 71 -17.55 -3.99 -6.03
N THR A 72 -16.70 -4.02 -7.04
CA THR A 72 -15.76 -5.13 -7.25
C THR A 72 -14.47 -4.92 -6.47
N ARG A 73 -13.74 -5.99 -6.19
CA ARG A 73 -12.40 -5.93 -5.58
C ARG A 73 -11.47 -5.00 -6.37
N TRP A 74 -11.57 -5.04 -7.70
CA TRP A 74 -10.85 -4.15 -8.62
C TRP A 74 -11.16 -2.67 -8.44
N GLU A 75 -12.42 -2.31 -8.20
CA GLU A 75 -12.84 -0.93 -7.98
C GLU A 75 -12.37 -0.40 -6.62
N GLU A 76 -12.40 -1.23 -5.57
CA GLU A 76 -11.85 -0.86 -4.27
C GLU A 76 -10.33 -0.72 -4.31
N LEU A 77 -9.64 -1.62 -5.03
CA LEU A 77 -8.21 -1.49 -5.30
C LEU A 77 -7.90 -0.17 -6.01
N LYS A 78 -8.65 0.16 -7.08
CA LYS A 78 -8.52 1.44 -7.79
C LYS A 78 -8.62 2.63 -6.85
N LYS A 79 -9.64 2.65 -5.99
CA LYS A 79 -9.89 3.73 -5.06
C LYS A 79 -8.72 3.91 -4.10
N THR A 80 -8.24 2.81 -3.51
CA THR A 80 -7.14 2.84 -2.54
C THR A 80 -5.83 3.28 -3.19
N VAL A 81 -5.46 2.68 -4.33
CA VAL A 81 -4.22 3.04 -5.06
C VAL A 81 -4.26 4.48 -5.55
N SER A 82 -5.43 4.98 -6.00
CA SER A 82 -5.58 6.38 -6.40
C SER A 82 -5.26 7.35 -5.25
N ILE A 83 -5.76 7.06 -4.04
CA ILE A 83 -5.51 7.88 -2.86
C ILE A 83 -4.04 7.78 -2.46
N VAL A 84 -3.43 6.59 -2.53
CA VAL A 84 -2.01 6.41 -2.27
C VAL A 84 -1.14 7.19 -3.24
N VAL A 85 -1.42 7.15 -4.55
CA VAL A 85 -0.63 7.89 -5.54
C VAL A 85 -0.72 9.39 -5.29
N ASP A 86 -1.91 9.91 -5.02
CA ASP A 86 -2.09 11.33 -4.73
C ASP A 86 -1.41 11.72 -3.40
N LEU A 87 -1.37 10.83 -2.40
CA LEU A 87 -0.64 11.03 -1.13
C LEU A 87 0.87 10.99 -1.34
N ALA A 88 1.36 9.95 -2.00
CA ALA A 88 2.77 9.73 -2.29
C ALA A 88 3.36 10.93 -3.03
N SER A 89 2.60 11.52 -3.95
CA SER A 89 3.00 12.73 -4.68
C SER A 89 3.19 13.97 -3.80
N THR A 90 2.77 13.94 -2.53
CA THR A 90 3.03 14.99 -1.54
C THR A 90 4.22 14.71 -0.62
N ILE A 91 4.75 13.48 -0.63
CA ILE A 91 5.83 13.03 0.27
C ILE A 91 7.08 12.51 -0.46
N ASP A 92 6.91 12.00 -1.69
CA ASP A 92 7.92 11.44 -2.56
C ASP A 92 7.86 12.16 -3.92
N PRO A 93 8.86 12.98 -4.26
CA PRO A 93 8.88 13.69 -5.53
C PRO A 93 9.10 12.78 -6.74
N ASP A 94 9.51 11.51 -6.57
CA ASP A 94 9.75 10.58 -7.68
C ASP A 94 8.48 9.82 -8.11
N GLY A 95 7.40 9.91 -7.33
CA GLY A 95 6.12 9.27 -7.61
C GLY A 95 6.07 7.81 -7.15
N VAL A 96 5.08 7.07 -7.64
CA VAL A 96 4.85 5.66 -7.28
C VAL A 96 4.90 4.79 -8.51
N ASP A 97 5.56 3.64 -8.39
CA ASP A 97 5.56 2.62 -9.42
C ASP A 97 4.40 1.63 -9.21
N ILE A 98 3.62 1.38 -10.26
CA ILE A 98 2.49 0.45 -10.25
C ILE A 98 2.81 -0.72 -11.18
N TYR A 99 3.09 -1.88 -10.60
CA TYR A 99 3.21 -3.14 -11.29
C TYR A 99 1.88 -3.86 -11.25
N PHE A 100 1.42 -4.39 -12.38
CA PHE A 100 0.24 -5.24 -12.43
C PHE A 100 0.67 -6.70 -12.63
N LEU A 101 -0.17 -7.65 -12.23
CA LEU A 101 0.16 -9.07 -12.40
C LEU A 101 0.16 -9.52 -13.86
N ASN A 102 -0.77 -9.01 -14.67
CA ASN A 102 -1.07 -9.48 -16.01
C ASN A 102 -0.91 -8.41 -17.11
N ARG A 103 -0.38 -7.23 -16.79
CA ARG A 103 -0.10 -6.14 -17.76
C ARG A 103 1.18 -5.37 -17.45
N LYS A 104 1.57 -4.48 -18.36
CA LYS A 104 2.79 -3.65 -18.22
C LYS A 104 2.67 -2.70 -17.02
N PRO A 105 3.79 -2.42 -16.32
CA PRO A 105 3.79 -1.47 -15.23
C PRO A 105 3.62 -0.03 -15.72
N LEU A 106 3.14 0.84 -14.81
CA LEU A 106 3.24 2.29 -14.89
C LEU A 106 4.33 2.73 -13.92
N LEU A 107 5.32 3.48 -14.37
CA LEU A 107 6.44 3.91 -13.53
C LEU A 107 6.37 5.41 -13.27
N ASN A 108 6.82 5.85 -12.10
CA ASN A 108 6.85 7.26 -11.65
C ASN A 108 5.48 7.96 -11.80
N VAL A 109 4.43 7.35 -11.24
CA VAL A 109 3.08 7.91 -11.28
C VAL A 109 2.94 9.00 -10.22
N HIS A 110 2.52 10.21 -10.62
CA HIS A 110 2.39 11.38 -9.74
C HIS A 110 0.95 11.87 -9.57
N SER A 111 -0.02 11.20 -10.20
CA SER A 111 -1.43 11.50 -10.00
C SER A 111 -2.31 10.30 -10.27
N SER A 112 -3.35 10.14 -9.46
CA SER A 112 -4.43 9.18 -9.69
C SER A 112 -5.04 9.27 -11.09
N LYS A 113 -4.97 10.44 -11.74
CA LYS A 113 -5.45 10.63 -13.12
C LYS A 113 -4.72 9.74 -14.13
N GLU A 114 -3.44 9.47 -13.91
CA GLU A 114 -2.60 8.64 -14.79
C GLU A 114 -2.99 7.15 -14.71
N LEU A 115 -3.63 6.73 -13.61
CA LEU A 115 -4.12 5.36 -13.43
C LEU A 115 -5.38 5.05 -14.26
N ASN A 116 -6.15 6.09 -14.63
CA ASN A 116 -7.51 5.91 -15.13
C ASN A 116 -7.62 4.95 -16.31
N SER A 117 -6.72 5.05 -17.30
CA SER A 117 -6.71 4.18 -18.48
C SER A 117 -6.37 2.73 -18.16
N SER A 118 -5.53 2.48 -17.14
CA SER A 118 -5.18 1.12 -16.75
C SER A 118 -6.33 0.43 -16.02
N PHE A 119 -7.13 1.18 -15.26
CA PHE A 119 -8.28 0.64 -14.55
C PHE A 119 -9.56 0.51 -15.39
N THR A 120 -9.62 1.05 -16.61
CA THR A 120 -10.74 0.74 -17.55
C THR A 120 -10.61 -0.65 -18.18
N VAL A 121 -9.41 -1.22 -18.19
CA VAL A 121 -9.19 -2.60 -18.64
C VAL A 121 -9.55 -3.55 -17.49
N PRO A 122 -10.58 -4.41 -17.66
CA PRO A 122 -11.02 -5.30 -16.61
C PRO A 122 -9.91 -6.30 -16.24
N PRO A 123 -9.86 -6.75 -14.98
CA PRO A 123 -8.85 -7.71 -14.53
C PRO A 123 -9.15 -9.10 -15.10
N ASN A 124 -8.10 -9.81 -15.51
CA ASN A 124 -8.17 -11.11 -16.15
C ASN A 124 -6.82 -11.84 -16.01
N GLY A 125 -6.85 -13.18 -16.05
CA GLY A 125 -5.66 -14.02 -15.96
C GLY A 125 -5.46 -14.62 -14.58
N ALA A 126 -4.27 -15.20 -14.40
CA ALA A 126 -3.83 -15.85 -13.17
C ALA A 126 -3.26 -14.82 -12.17
N THR A 127 -2.73 -15.31 -11.04
CA THR A 127 -2.21 -14.50 -9.93
C THR A 127 -0.68 -14.69 -9.75
N PRO A 128 0.17 -14.34 -10.75
CA PRO A 128 1.62 -14.62 -10.73
C PRO A 128 2.43 -13.67 -9.83
N ILE A 129 2.04 -13.51 -8.56
CA ILE A 129 2.67 -12.59 -7.59
C ILE A 129 4.16 -12.84 -7.46
N VAL A 130 4.59 -14.10 -7.33
CA VAL A 130 6.01 -14.48 -7.18
C VAL A 130 6.86 -13.94 -8.33
N ARG A 131 6.37 -14.09 -9.57
CA ARG A 131 7.08 -13.63 -10.77
C ARG A 131 7.25 -12.11 -10.75
N ILE A 132 6.18 -11.38 -10.41
CA ILE A 132 6.19 -9.92 -10.39
C ILE A 132 7.00 -9.37 -9.21
N LEU A 133 6.91 -9.98 -8.04
CA LEU A 133 7.71 -9.58 -6.88
C LEU A 133 9.21 -9.72 -7.17
N ARG A 134 9.64 -10.83 -7.78
CA ARG A 134 11.04 -10.99 -8.22
C ARG A 134 11.43 -9.97 -9.28
N GLN A 135 10.53 -9.66 -10.21
CA GLN A 135 10.75 -8.61 -11.20
C GLN A 135 10.98 -7.25 -10.51
N VAL A 136 10.12 -6.85 -9.57
CA VAL A 136 10.28 -5.60 -8.82
C VAL A 136 11.62 -5.56 -8.07
N LEU A 137 11.97 -6.64 -7.35
CA LEU A 137 13.25 -6.73 -6.64
C LEU A 137 14.46 -6.61 -7.58
N HIS A 138 14.35 -7.15 -8.80
CA HIS A 138 15.36 -7.02 -9.83
C HIS A 138 15.46 -5.59 -10.38
N ASP A 139 14.33 -5.05 -10.83
CA ASP A 139 14.23 -3.73 -11.48
C ASP A 139 14.66 -2.62 -10.50
N LYS A 140 14.36 -2.78 -9.21
CA LYS A 140 14.71 -1.82 -8.14
C LYS A 140 16.00 -2.12 -7.39
N LYS A 141 16.80 -3.11 -7.84
CA LYS A 141 18.04 -3.52 -7.15
C LYS A 141 19.00 -2.35 -6.86
N GLN A 142 19.12 -1.39 -7.78
CA GLN A 142 19.98 -0.22 -7.59
C GLN A 142 19.36 0.79 -6.61
N GLU A 143 18.05 0.97 -6.64
CA GLU A 143 17.34 1.88 -5.73
C GLU A 143 17.39 1.39 -4.29
N ILE A 144 17.28 0.07 -4.07
CA ILE A 144 17.45 -0.56 -2.75
C ILE A 144 18.81 -0.23 -2.13
N GLN A 145 19.87 0.03 -2.92
CA GLN A 145 21.18 0.44 -2.39
C GLN A 145 21.19 1.92 -1.94
N LYS A 146 20.41 2.78 -2.61
CA LYS A 146 20.38 4.22 -2.36
C LYS A 146 19.40 4.60 -1.25
N ARG A 147 18.20 4.03 -1.29
CA ARG A 147 17.11 4.27 -0.34
C ARG A 147 16.40 2.97 0.05
N LYS A 148 15.39 3.07 0.91
CA LYS A 148 14.52 1.94 1.25
C LYS A 148 13.42 1.80 0.19
N LEU A 149 12.97 0.57 -0.06
CA LEU A 149 11.92 0.24 -1.02
C LEU A 149 10.71 -0.33 -0.27
N LEU A 150 9.63 0.43 -0.19
CA LEU A 150 8.35 -0.09 0.27
C LEU A 150 7.64 -0.79 -0.89
N ILE A 151 7.26 -2.05 -0.69
CA ILE A 151 6.43 -2.78 -1.65
C ILE A 151 5.07 -3.06 -1.00
N VAL A 152 4.00 -2.59 -1.62
CA VAL A 152 2.63 -2.98 -1.24
C VAL A 152 2.10 -3.98 -2.26
N ILE A 153 1.73 -5.17 -1.80
CA ILE A 153 1.12 -6.22 -2.63
C ILE A 153 -0.37 -6.23 -2.35
N ALA A 154 -1.18 -5.83 -3.32
CA ALA A 154 -2.62 -5.78 -3.18
C ALA A 154 -3.26 -6.93 -3.96
N THR A 155 -3.83 -7.91 -3.26
CA THR A 155 -4.33 -9.16 -3.86
C THR A 155 -5.51 -9.73 -3.08
N ASP A 156 -6.33 -10.55 -3.75
CA ASP A 156 -7.51 -11.18 -3.17
C ASP A 156 -7.36 -12.69 -2.89
N GLY A 157 -6.15 -13.25 -3.05
CA GLY A 157 -5.98 -14.68 -2.85
C GLY A 157 -4.57 -15.25 -3.04
N ILE A 158 -4.57 -16.50 -3.49
CA ILE A 158 -3.39 -17.38 -3.50
C ILE A 158 -2.54 -17.11 -4.75
N PRO A 159 -1.21 -16.93 -4.60
CA PRO A 159 -0.32 -16.80 -5.75
C PRO A 159 -0.32 -18.09 -6.59
N THR A 160 -0.17 -17.93 -7.91
CA THR A 160 -0.13 -19.04 -8.87
C THR A 160 1.14 -19.02 -9.73
N ASP A 161 1.56 -20.20 -10.18
CA ASP A 161 2.65 -20.37 -11.14
C ASP A 161 2.19 -20.11 -12.60
N ASN A 162 3.08 -20.32 -13.57
CA ASN A 162 2.77 -20.13 -14.99
C ASN A 162 1.71 -21.12 -15.53
N ASN A 163 1.40 -22.19 -14.79
CA ASN A 163 0.37 -23.18 -15.12
C ASN A 163 -0.93 -22.92 -14.35
N GLY A 164 -1.03 -21.83 -13.58
CA GLY A 164 -2.17 -21.50 -12.74
C GLY A 164 -2.26 -22.33 -11.46
N GLN A 165 -1.22 -23.05 -11.06
CA GLN A 165 -1.19 -23.85 -9.84
C GLN A 165 -0.75 -23.02 -8.63
N PRO A 166 -1.33 -23.22 -7.43
CA PRO A 166 -0.89 -22.55 -6.21
C PRO A 166 0.61 -22.69 -5.94
N ASN A 167 1.31 -21.57 -5.69
CA ASN A 167 2.74 -21.57 -5.36
C ASN A 167 3.09 -20.77 -4.08
N VAL A 168 2.23 -20.89 -3.06
CA VAL A 168 2.38 -20.26 -1.73
C VAL A 168 3.78 -20.46 -1.13
N GLN A 169 4.36 -21.66 -1.23
CA GLN A 169 5.68 -21.94 -0.66
C GLN A 169 6.80 -21.11 -1.30
N GLU A 170 6.68 -20.83 -2.59
CA GLU A 170 7.65 -19.99 -3.31
C GLU A 170 7.46 -18.52 -2.95
N PHE A 171 6.21 -18.08 -2.75
CA PHE A 171 5.93 -16.73 -2.26
C PHE A 171 6.53 -16.48 -0.88
N TYR A 172 6.41 -17.43 0.04
CA TYR A 172 7.11 -17.39 1.33
C TYR A 172 8.63 -17.24 1.15
N GLN A 173 9.23 -18.01 0.25
CA GLN A 173 10.68 -17.97 0.01
C GLN A 173 11.12 -16.58 -0.46
N VAL A 174 10.38 -15.95 -1.37
CA VAL A 174 10.72 -14.59 -1.85
C VAL A 174 10.62 -13.58 -0.70
N LEU A 175 9.52 -13.60 0.07
CA LEU A 175 9.31 -12.68 1.19
C LEU A 175 10.33 -12.89 2.33
N ALA A 176 10.64 -14.12 2.68
CA ALA A 176 11.50 -14.42 3.83
C ALA A 176 13.00 -14.41 3.50
N ARG A 177 13.39 -14.65 2.24
CA ARG A 177 14.79 -14.94 1.89
C ARG A 177 15.37 -14.15 0.71
N GLU A 178 14.54 -13.62 -0.19
CA GLU A 178 15.03 -12.92 -1.39
C GLU A 178 14.96 -11.38 -1.27
N ARG A 179 14.25 -10.85 -0.28
CA ARG A 179 14.28 -9.42 0.09
C ARG A 179 15.61 -9.07 0.76
N ILE A 180 16.61 -8.66 -0.03
CA ILE A 180 17.96 -8.43 0.46
C ILE A 180 18.41 -6.97 0.22
N PRO A 181 18.83 -6.23 1.27
CA PRO A 181 18.72 -6.59 2.68
C PRO A 181 17.28 -6.34 3.20
N ILE A 182 16.79 -7.23 4.07
CA ILE A 182 15.36 -7.31 4.44
C ILE A 182 14.84 -6.05 5.12
N ASP A 183 15.68 -5.37 5.91
CA ASP A 183 15.39 -4.13 6.64
C ASP A 183 15.24 -2.91 5.72
N ARG A 184 15.64 -3.04 4.45
CA ARG A 184 15.50 -2.01 3.42
C ARG A 184 14.34 -2.27 2.46
N VAL A 185 13.66 -3.41 2.57
CA VAL A 185 12.55 -3.78 1.69
C VAL A 185 11.32 -4.18 2.49
N PRO A 186 10.73 -3.27 3.29
CA PRO A 186 9.47 -3.57 3.97
C PRO A 186 8.37 -3.89 2.96
N VAL A 187 7.51 -4.84 3.33
CA VAL A 187 6.37 -5.27 2.51
C VAL A 187 5.09 -5.13 3.32
N THR A 188 4.05 -4.60 2.70
CA THR A 188 2.68 -4.73 3.22
C THR A 188 1.87 -5.55 2.21
N ILE A 189 1.13 -6.55 2.68
CA ILE A 189 0.14 -7.26 1.87
C ILE A 189 -1.23 -6.68 2.22
N MET A 190 -1.88 -6.03 1.25
CA MET A 190 -3.23 -5.49 1.40
C MET A 190 -4.24 -6.49 0.83
N ALA A 191 -5.05 -7.08 1.69
CA ALA A 191 -6.10 -8.01 1.28
C ALA A 191 -7.24 -7.26 0.56
N CYS A 192 -7.56 -7.72 -0.65
CA CYS A 192 -8.64 -7.19 -1.47
C CYS A 192 -9.84 -8.16 -1.49
N THR A 193 -10.16 -8.80 -0.36
CA THR A 193 -11.23 -9.79 -0.25
C THR A 193 -11.99 -9.65 1.07
N ASP A 194 -13.25 -10.09 1.10
CA ASP A 194 -14.01 -10.34 2.34
C ASP A 194 -13.87 -11.79 2.83
N ASP A 195 -13.25 -12.67 2.01
CA ASP A 195 -13.02 -14.07 2.35
C ASP A 195 -11.59 -14.28 2.83
N ASN A 196 -11.41 -14.16 4.14
CA ASN A 196 -10.10 -14.27 4.78
C ASN A 196 -9.58 -15.72 4.80
N ASN A 197 -10.39 -16.74 4.46
CA ASN A 197 -9.94 -18.13 4.50
C ASN A 197 -8.80 -18.40 3.51
N CYS A 198 -8.91 -17.84 2.29
CA CYS A 198 -7.92 -18.02 1.25
C CYS A 198 -6.58 -17.32 1.53
N MET A 199 -6.57 -16.39 2.50
CA MET A 199 -5.41 -15.59 2.91
C MET A 199 -4.88 -15.97 4.29
N SER A 200 -5.52 -16.92 4.99
CA SER A 200 -5.18 -17.34 6.36
C SER A 200 -3.71 -17.77 6.57
N TYR A 201 -3.04 -18.22 5.50
CA TYR A 201 -1.62 -18.58 5.54
C TYR A 201 -0.70 -17.38 5.83
N LEU A 202 -1.17 -16.16 5.58
CA LEU A 202 -0.41 -14.94 5.81
C LEU A 202 -0.31 -14.56 7.29
N ASN A 203 -1.28 -14.95 8.12
CA ASN A 203 -1.29 -14.62 9.56
C ASN A 203 -0.07 -15.19 10.29
N ASP A 204 0.42 -16.36 9.88
CA ASP A 204 1.64 -16.96 10.45
C ASP A 204 2.90 -16.25 9.93
N TRP A 205 2.84 -15.68 8.72
CA TRP A 205 3.98 -15.04 8.09
C TRP A 205 4.20 -13.64 8.61
N ASP A 206 3.11 -12.91 8.82
CA ASP A 206 3.07 -11.59 9.43
C ASP A 206 3.91 -11.54 10.72
N ARG A 207 3.69 -12.50 11.61
CA ARG A 207 4.44 -12.65 12.88
C ARG A 207 5.88 -13.14 12.72
N ALA A 208 6.18 -13.88 11.65
CA ALA A 208 7.43 -14.63 11.51
C ALA A 208 8.45 -13.95 10.58
N ILE A 209 7.98 -13.14 9.64
CA ILE A 209 8.81 -12.51 8.61
C ILE A 209 9.04 -11.05 9.01
N PRO A 210 10.29 -10.61 9.24
CA PRO A 210 10.57 -9.22 9.59
C PRO A 210 10.09 -8.23 8.52
N ASN A 211 9.57 -7.08 8.96
CA ASN A 211 9.12 -5.99 8.09
C ASN A 211 8.11 -6.47 7.04
N LEU A 212 7.21 -7.35 7.45
CA LEU A 212 6.01 -7.74 6.72
C LEU A 212 4.81 -7.32 7.59
N ASP A 213 3.80 -6.74 6.97
CA ASP A 213 2.47 -6.52 7.57
C ASP A 213 1.39 -7.07 6.63
N VAL A 214 0.28 -7.53 7.18
CA VAL A 214 -0.90 -8.01 6.44
C VAL A 214 -2.10 -7.19 6.89
N VAL A 215 -2.56 -6.32 5.99
CA VAL A 215 -3.67 -5.39 6.27
C VAL A 215 -4.91 -5.89 5.56
N ASP A 216 -5.98 -6.05 6.34
CA ASP A 216 -7.27 -6.50 5.83
C ASP A 216 -7.98 -5.40 5.04
N ASN A 217 -9.16 -5.67 4.47
CA ASN A 217 -9.93 -4.58 3.86
C ASN A 217 -10.38 -3.56 4.92
N TYR A 218 -10.64 -2.30 4.50
CA TYR A 218 -10.90 -1.20 5.43
C TYR A 218 -11.98 -1.48 6.48
N GLU A 219 -13.08 -2.13 6.11
CA GLU A 219 -14.17 -2.36 7.05
C GLU A 219 -13.78 -3.43 8.08
N ASN A 220 -13.13 -4.52 7.66
CA ASN A 220 -12.64 -5.57 8.57
C ASN A 220 -11.54 -5.04 9.50
N GLU A 221 -10.52 -4.40 8.92
CA GLU A 221 -9.39 -3.78 9.64
C GLU A 221 -9.91 -2.81 10.71
N LYS A 222 -10.88 -1.97 10.35
CA LYS A 222 -11.51 -1.05 11.29
C LYS A 222 -12.22 -1.77 12.43
N GLN A 223 -12.92 -2.88 12.17
CA GLN A 223 -13.56 -3.63 13.25
C GLN A 223 -12.54 -4.25 14.19
N GLU A 224 -11.44 -4.78 13.68
CA GLU A 224 -10.35 -5.38 14.48
C GLU A 224 -9.66 -4.33 15.35
N ILE A 225 -9.30 -3.18 14.77
CA ILE A 225 -8.76 -2.04 15.52
C ILE A 225 -9.76 -1.56 16.57
N ILE A 226 -11.06 -1.44 16.27
CA ILE A 226 -12.06 -1.02 17.25
C ILE A 226 -12.21 -2.05 18.38
N ALA A 227 -12.12 -3.34 18.07
CA ALA A 227 -12.19 -4.41 19.06
C ALA A 227 -11.03 -4.33 20.06
N ILE A 228 -9.82 -3.99 19.59
CA ILE A 228 -8.65 -3.81 20.45
C ILE A 228 -8.64 -2.44 21.11
N GLN A 229 -8.72 -1.35 20.35
CA GLN A 229 -8.53 0.03 20.81
C GLN A 229 -9.76 0.63 21.51
N GLY A 230 -10.96 0.12 21.22
CA GLY A 230 -12.23 0.56 21.79
C GLY A 230 -13.05 1.43 20.85
N ARG A 231 -14.36 1.49 21.09
CA ARG A 231 -15.37 2.11 20.19
C ARG A 231 -15.15 3.58 19.85
N SER A 232 -14.41 4.31 20.67
CA SER A 232 -14.12 5.74 20.47
C SER A 232 -12.80 5.99 19.74
N PHE A 233 -12.06 4.94 19.36
CA PHE A 233 -10.80 5.11 18.65
C PHE A 233 -11.05 5.67 17.24
N PRO A 234 -10.42 6.79 16.86
CA PRO A 234 -10.60 7.36 15.53
C PRO A 234 -9.84 6.51 14.50
N PHE A 235 -10.55 6.03 13.49
CA PHE A 235 -9.96 5.34 12.34
C PHE A 235 -10.78 5.63 11.09
N SER A 236 -10.31 6.58 10.30
CA SER A 236 -10.86 6.98 9.02
C SER A 236 -10.33 6.12 7.88
N PHE A 237 -10.91 6.25 6.69
CA PHE A 237 -10.34 5.62 5.50
C PHE A 237 -8.95 6.20 5.16
N GLY A 238 -8.69 7.47 5.50
CA GLY A 238 -7.35 8.06 5.37
C GLY A 238 -6.34 7.38 6.29
N ASP A 239 -6.73 7.09 7.53
CA ASP A 239 -5.89 6.38 8.51
C ASP A 239 -5.56 4.96 8.04
N TYR A 240 -6.54 4.28 7.44
CA TYR A 240 -6.34 2.99 6.78
C TYR A 240 -5.30 3.04 5.66
N VAL A 241 -5.39 4.05 4.77
CA VAL A 241 -4.39 4.23 3.71
C VAL A 241 -2.99 4.45 4.31
N VAL A 242 -2.88 5.19 5.41
CA VAL A 242 -1.61 5.34 6.12
C VAL A 242 -1.13 4.01 6.71
N LYS A 243 -2.02 3.20 7.32
CA LYS A 243 -1.67 1.87 7.82
C LYS A 243 -1.13 0.98 6.71
N VAL A 244 -1.79 0.92 5.54
CA VAL A 244 -1.31 0.15 4.38
C VAL A 244 0.13 0.53 3.98
N LEU A 245 0.48 1.82 4.05
CA LEU A 245 1.83 2.29 3.71
C LEU A 245 2.85 2.09 4.84
N MET A 246 2.40 2.11 6.09
CA MET A 246 3.29 2.15 7.25
C MET A 246 3.42 0.83 8.00
N GLY A 247 2.52 -0.12 7.77
CA GLY A 247 2.45 -1.43 8.41
C GLY A 247 3.79 -2.15 8.51
N GLY A 248 4.36 -2.52 7.36
CA GLY A 248 5.67 -3.17 7.31
C GLY A 248 6.85 -2.26 7.67
N VAL A 249 6.62 -0.96 7.86
CA VAL A 249 7.65 0.08 8.04
C VAL A 249 7.84 0.48 9.50
N ASP A 250 6.75 0.64 10.25
CA ASP A 250 6.71 1.10 11.64
C ASP A 250 5.74 0.20 12.42
N SER A 251 6.32 -0.62 13.30
CA SER A 251 5.57 -1.62 14.08
C SER A 251 4.46 -1.03 14.94
N TRP A 252 4.44 0.29 15.18
CA TRP A 252 3.32 0.92 15.85
C TRP A 252 1.99 0.77 15.08
N PHE A 253 2.03 0.71 13.75
CA PHE A 253 0.83 0.53 12.92
C PHE A 253 0.35 -0.91 12.91
N ASP A 254 1.28 -1.85 12.80
CA ASP A 254 1.07 -3.30 12.96
C ASP A 254 0.41 -3.60 14.33
N MET A 255 0.85 -2.94 15.41
CA MET A 255 0.24 -3.13 16.73
C MET A 255 -1.22 -2.64 16.87
N LEU A 256 -1.79 -1.89 15.92
CA LEU A 256 -3.12 -1.25 16.07
C LEU A 256 -4.27 -2.24 16.26
N ASP A 257 -4.18 -3.43 15.68
CA ASP A 257 -5.17 -4.50 15.72
C ASP A 257 -4.71 -5.69 16.59
N GLU A 258 -3.52 -5.61 17.17
CA GLU A 258 -3.01 -6.62 18.11
C GLU A 258 -3.07 -6.20 19.59
N GLN A 259 -2.79 -4.93 19.89
CA GLN A 259 -2.69 -4.44 21.28
C GLN A 259 -2.98 -2.95 21.44
N LYS A 260 -3.31 -2.52 22.66
CA LYS A 260 -3.59 -1.10 22.95
C LYS A 260 -2.40 -0.20 22.63
N VAL A 261 -2.64 0.85 21.84
CA VAL A 261 -1.66 1.90 21.56
C VAL A 261 -2.11 3.25 22.12
N SER A 262 -1.16 4.15 22.32
CA SER A 262 -1.45 5.54 22.68
C SER A 262 -1.31 6.44 21.46
N LEU A 263 -2.35 7.22 21.16
CA LEU A 263 -2.25 8.36 20.25
C LEU A 263 -1.52 9.49 20.97
N LYS A 264 -0.62 10.19 20.28
CA LYS A 264 -0.08 11.44 20.82
C LYS A 264 -1.21 12.47 20.77
N SER A 265 -1.54 12.99 21.95
CA SER A 265 -2.41 14.15 22.16
C SER A 265 -1.75 15.44 21.69
#